data_AF-G8ZU48-F1
#
_entry.id   AF-G8ZU48-F1
#
_cell.length_a   1.000
_cell.length_b   1.000
_cell.length_c   1.000
_cell.angle_alpha   90.00
_cell.angle_beta   90.00
_cell.angle_gamma   90.00
#
_symmetry.space_group_name_H-M   'P 1'
#
loop_
_entity.id
_entity.type
_entity.pdbx_description
1 polymer ?
#
loop_
_entity_poly.entity_id
_entity_poly.type
_entity_poly.pdbx_seq_one_letter_code
_entity_poly.pdbx_strand_id
1 'polypeptide(L)'
;MDLESIENRFKDLKKRSVDVAIQIRKIAEREAKDESLVGKPKIYSMEDTNEMGTRPVDSSERRRLKLMNYSMREYEEWDKKQKGKEVKRGGANVQELAKYSYEKDLSRSKQNNGNRVVKISTDAKTNRLQVKDDEKLVNKLANDLKKTTRERFLARKKDMEKADARATPGGYINEKNKQFNLKLDRQMKETER
;
A
#
# COMPACT_ATOMS: atom_id res chain seq x y z
N MET A 1 -33.74 -5.00 44.89
CA MET A 1 -32.64 -4.27 44.24
C MET A 1 -33.28 -3.08 43.54
N ASP A 2 -33.12 -1.88 44.07
CA ASP A 2 -33.77 -0.69 43.49
C ASP A 2 -33.11 -0.30 42.18
N LEU A 3 -33.95 0.02 41.18
CA LEU A 3 -33.53 0.49 39.86
C LEU A 3 -32.61 1.72 39.96
N GLU A 4 -32.91 2.64 40.88
CA GLU A 4 -32.08 3.83 41.15
C GLU A 4 -30.69 3.48 41.67
N SER A 5 -30.58 2.41 42.47
CA SER A 5 -29.28 1.95 42.99
C SER A 5 -28.40 1.36 41.88
N ILE A 6 -29.01 0.74 40.86
CA ILE A 6 -28.30 0.19 39.70
C ILE A 6 -27.84 1.33 38.78
N GLU A 7 -28.69 2.32 38.55
CA GLU A 7 -28.36 3.47 37.71
C GLU A 7 -27.19 4.29 38.30
N ASN A 8 -27.20 4.51 39.62
CA ASN A 8 -26.11 5.20 40.31
C ASN A 8 -24.79 4.43 40.22
N ARG A 9 -24.83 3.10 40.41
CA ARG A 9 -23.64 2.24 40.21
C ARG A 9 -23.10 2.31 38.79
N PHE A 10 -23.97 2.35 37.78
CA PHE A 10 -23.55 2.48 36.38
C PHE A 10 -22.89 3.84 36.09
N LYS A 11 -23.45 4.94 36.63
CA LYS A 11 -22.85 6.28 36.52
C LYS A 11 -21.47 6.33 37.19
N ASP A 12 -21.31 5.70 38.35
CA ASP A 12 -20.01 5.64 39.04
C ASP A 12 -18.99 4.77 38.31
N LEU A 13 -19.42 3.63 37.75
CA LEU A 13 -18.59 2.79 36.88
C LEU A 13 -18.09 3.56 35.65
N LYS A 14 -18.96 4.35 35.02
CA LYS A 14 -18.60 5.17 33.86
C LYS A 14 -17.59 6.27 34.22
N LYS A 15 -17.73 6.90 35.39
CA LYS A 15 -16.73 7.86 35.89
C LYS A 15 -15.39 7.16 36.13
N ARG A 16 -15.40 6.03 36.82
CA ARG A 16 -14.18 5.23 37.08
C ARG A 16 -13.50 4.77 35.79
N SER A 17 -14.25 4.36 34.76
CA SER A 17 -13.64 3.95 33.49
C SER A 17 -12.92 5.11 32.78
N VAL A 18 -13.48 6.32 32.87
CA VAL A 18 -12.85 7.52 32.32
C VAL A 18 -11.61 7.90 33.14
N ASP A 19 -11.70 7.85 34.48
CA ASP A 19 -10.55 8.13 35.35
C ASP A 19 -9.39 7.16 35.11
N VAL A 20 -9.69 5.86 34.96
CA VAL A 20 -8.69 4.84 34.60
C VAL A 20 -8.07 5.11 33.24
N ALA A 21 -8.86 5.50 32.23
CA ALA A 21 -8.34 5.84 30.91
C ALA A 21 -7.40 7.06 30.96
N ILE A 22 -7.74 8.08 31.77
CA ILE A 22 -6.88 9.25 31.99
C ILE A 22 -5.60 8.86 32.73
N GLN A 23 -5.68 7.97 33.73
CA GLN A 23 -4.51 7.48 34.46
C GLN A 23 -3.56 6.70 33.53
N ILE A 24 -4.09 5.78 32.71
CA ILE A 24 -3.31 5.02 31.73
C ILE A 24 -2.61 5.98 30.76
N ARG A 25 -3.32 7.00 30.27
CA ARG A 25 -2.72 8.01 29.39
C ARG A 25 -1.60 8.79 30.08
N LYS A 26 -1.80 9.22 31.34
CA LYS A 26 -0.77 9.92 32.12
C LYS A 26 0.45 9.03 32.40
N ILE A 27 0.26 7.74 32.65
CA ILE A 27 1.35 6.78 32.83
C ILE A 27 2.11 6.62 31.52
N ALA A 28 1.42 6.41 30.40
CA ALA A 28 2.06 6.30 29.09
C ALA A 28 2.84 7.59 28.70
N GLU A 29 2.32 8.77 29.04
CA GLU A 29 3.02 10.04 28.81
C GLU A 29 4.24 10.23 29.73
N ARG A 30 4.20 9.70 30.97
CA ARG A 30 5.36 9.67 31.87
C ARG A 30 6.40 8.67 31.41
N GLU A 31 6.01 7.45 31.06
CA GLU A 31 6.89 6.43 30.48
C GLU A 31 7.58 6.93 29.22
N ALA A 32 6.86 7.59 28.31
CA ALA A 32 7.46 8.17 27.11
C ALA A 32 8.47 9.28 27.42
N LYS A 33 8.23 10.09 28.47
CA LYS A 33 9.18 11.11 28.93
C LYS A 33 10.40 10.48 29.60
N ASP A 34 10.20 9.47 30.44
CA ASP A 34 11.27 8.76 31.13
C ASP A 34 12.13 7.96 30.14
N GLU A 35 11.54 7.35 29.11
CA GLU A 35 12.27 6.71 27.99
C GLU A 35 13.08 7.73 27.17
N SER A 36 12.58 8.96 27.02
CA SER A 36 13.30 10.03 26.31
C SER A 36 14.48 10.60 27.11
N LEU A 37 14.38 10.60 28.45
CA LEU A 37 15.40 11.12 29.37
C LEU A 37 16.42 10.05 29.77
N VAL A 38 15.99 8.80 29.88
CA VAL A 38 16.79 7.65 30.27
C VAL A 38 16.75 6.67 29.11
N GLY A 39 17.66 6.86 28.14
CA GLY A 39 17.77 6.03 26.92
C GLY A 39 18.14 4.55 27.14
N LYS A 40 17.91 4.02 28.35
CA LYS A 40 17.97 2.60 28.70
C LYS A 40 16.88 2.32 29.74
N PRO A 41 16.07 1.26 29.59
CA PRO A 41 15.09 0.89 30.62
C PRO A 41 15.81 0.59 31.94
N LYS A 42 15.28 1.14 33.04
CA LYS A 42 15.78 0.88 34.39
C LYS A 42 15.39 -0.54 34.79
N ILE A 43 16.21 -1.51 34.36
CA ILE A 43 16.21 -2.86 34.91
C ILE A 43 16.58 -2.71 36.39
N TYR A 44 15.80 -3.31 37.29
CA TYR A 44 16.14 -3.40 38.71
C TYR A 44 17.57 -3.96 38.84
N SER A 45 18.55 -3.12 39.13
CA SER A 45 19.94 -3.52 39.30
C SER A 45 20.13 -4.13 40.68
N MET A 46 20.55 -5.39 40.71
CA MET A 46 21.41 -5.86 41.79
C MET A 46 22.73 -5.11 41.67
N GLU A 47 23.10 -4.41 42.74
CA GLU A 47 24.41 -3.85 43.09
C GLU A 47 25.35 -3.40 41.95
N ASP A 48 25.51 -2.08 41.87
CA ASP A 48 26.45 -1.38 41.01
C ASP A 48 27.91 -1.75 41.32
N THR A 49 28.57 -2.39 40.35
CA THR A 49 30.00 -2.18 40.10
C THR A 49 30.26 -2.22 38.60
N ASN A 50 30.33 -1.06 37.96
CA ASN A 50 31.45 -0.69 37.09
C ASN A 50 31.16 0.63 36.37
N GLU A 51 31.79 1.68 36.88
CA GLU A 51 32.23 2.81 36.07
C GLU A 51 33.08 2.27 34.92
N MET A 52 32.64 2.41 33.67
CA MET A 52 33.52 2.35 32.49
C MET A 52 32.86 3.00 31.28
N GLY A 53 33.40 4.18 30.91
CA GLY A 53 33.65 4.55 29.52
C GLY A 53 32.45 4.84 28.63
N THR A 54 31.99 6.09 28.66
CA THR A 54 31.20 6.70 27.58
C THR A 54 32.05 6.82 26.30
N ARG A 55 32.20 5.71 25.55
CA ARG A 55 32.66 5.77 24.17
C ARG A 55 31.53 6.31 23.27
N PRO A 56 31.83 7.21 22.32
CA PRO A 56 30.83 7.70 21.38
C PRO A 56 30.45 6.55 20.45
N VAL A 57 29.28 5.94 20.69
CA VAL A 57 28.72 4.89 19.82
C VAL A 57 28.48 5.47 18.43
N ASP A 58 29.15 4.91 17.44
CA ASP A 58 29.02 5.28 16.04
C ASP A 58 27.55 5.15 15.59
N SER A 59 27.12 6.05 14.71
CA SER A 59 25.76 6.09 14.18
C SER A 59 25.34 4.79 13.48
N SER A 60 26.32 4.05 12.96
CA SER A 60 26.17 2.74 12.32
C SER A 60 25.80 1.65 13.35
N GLU A 61 26.48 1.61 14.49
CA GLU A 61 26.19 0.71 15.60
C GLU A 61 24.85 1.02 16.25
N ARG A 62 24.49 2.31 16.40
CA ARG A 62 23.15 2.68 16.88
C ARG A 62 22.04 2.17 15.96
N ARG A 63 22.22 2.23 14.64
CA ARG A 63 21.25 1.65 13.68
C ARG A 63 21.19 0.14 13.79
N ARG A 64 22.34 -0.53 13.94
CA ARG A 64 22.41 -1.99 14.07
C ARG A 64 21.77 -2.48 15.37
N LEU A 65 22.02 -1.79 16.49
CA LEU A 65 21.36 -2.06 17.77
C LEU A 65 19.85 -1.79 17.70
N LYS A 66 19.41 -0.72 17.03
CA LYS A 66 17.98 -0.45 16.82
C LYS A 66 17.30 -1.49 15.93
N LEU A 67 18.02 -2.05 14.95
CA LEU A 67 17.54 -3.17 14.15
C LEU A 67 17.37 -4.47 14.96
N MET A 68 18.21 -4.68 15.96
CA MET A 68 18.20 -5.90 16.79
C MET A 68 17.20 -5.80 17.97
N ASN A 69 16.89 -4.59 18.43
CA ASN A 69 16.08 -4.34 19.62
C ASN A 69 14.80 -3.56 19.28
N TYR A 70 13.95 -4.11 18.41
CA TYR A 70 12.61 -3.53 18.20
C TYR A 70 11.72 -3.77 19.41
N SER A 71 11.09 -2.72 19.93
CA SER A 71 9.98 -2.87 20.87
C SER A 71 8.76 -3.46 20.15
N MET A 72 7.92 -4.23 20.86
CA MET A 72 6.67 -4.77 20.31
C MET A 72 5.79 -3.68 19.67
N ARG A 73 5.79 -2.46 20.23
CA ARG A 73 5.07 -1.32 19.67
C ARG A 73 5.65 -0.86 18.33
N GLU A 74 6.98 -0.82 18.22
CA GLU A 74 7.66 -0.48 16.95
C GLU A 74 7.44 -1.56 15.88
N TYR A 75 7.35 -2.83 16.29
CA TYR A 75 6.99 -3.93 15.40
C TYR A 75 5.56 -3.78 14.88
N GLU A 76 4.58 -3.47 15.73
CA GLU A 76 3.19 -3.23 15.31
C GLU A 76 3.05 -2.04 14.36
N GLU A 77 3.80 -0.96 14.59
CA GLU A 77 3.85 0.17 13.67
C GLU A 77 4.53 -0.17 12.33
N TRP A 78 5.60 -0.97 12.37
CA TRP A 78 6.26 -1.47 11.18
C TRP A 78 5.33 -2.40 10.38
N ASP A 79 4.62 -3.32 11.03
CA ASP A 79 3.66 -4.24 10.41
C ASP A 79 2.49 -3.48 9.76
N LYS A 80 1.93 -2.46 10.43
CA LYS A 80 0.94 -1.56 9.83
C LYS A 80 1.48 -0.82 8.59
N LYS A 81 2.74 -0.39 8.62
CA LYS A 81 3.40 0.24 7.46
C LYS A 81 3.70 -0.75 6.33
N GLN A 82 3.93 -2.04 6.62
CA GLN A 82 4.12 -3.07 5.61
C GLN A 82 2.79 -3.49 4.97
N LYS A 83 1.72 -3.67 5.75
CA LYS A 83 0.37 -3.96 5.22
C LYS A 83 -0.14 -2.88 4.25
N GLY A 84 0.21 -1.61 4.49
CA GLY A 84 -0.06 -0.52 3.54
C GLY A 84 0.79 -0.53 2.25
N LYS A 85 1.92 -1.26 2.25
CA LYS A 85 2.84 -1.38 1.11
C LYS A 85 2.66 -2.69 0.32
N GLU A 86 2.16 -3.75 0.93
CA GLU A 86 1.91 -5.04 0.24
C GLU A 86 0.91 -4.92 -0.90
N VAL A 87 -0.02 -3.97 -0.85
CA VAL A 87 -0.96 -3.66 -1.96
C VAL A 87 -0.21 -3.23 -3.25
N LYS A 88 1.08 -2.87 -3.17
CA LYS A 88 1.88 -2.40 -4.32
C LYS A 88 3.10 -3.25 -4.65
N ARG A 89 3.35 -4.36 -3.95
CA ARG A 89 4.55 -5.20 -4.16
C ARG A 89 4.20 -6.68 -4.19
N GLY A 90 3.94 -7.19 -5.38
CA GLY A 90 3.73 -8.61 -5.65
C GLY A 90 2.84 -8.75 -6.87
N GLY A 91 3.17 -9.66 -7.79
CA GLY A 91 2.48 -9.81 -9.07
C GLY A 91 0.96 -9.79 -8.90
N ALA A 92 0.34 -8.73 -9.41
CA ALA A 92 -1.06 -8.41 -9.15
C ALA A 92 -1.95 -9.60 -9.50
N ASN A 93 -2.82 -9.97 -8.56
CA ASN A 93 -3.94 -10.86 -8.84
C ASN A 93 -4.64 -10.36 -10.11
N VAL A 94 -4.71 -11.20 -11.14
CA VAL A 94 -5.27 -10.82 -12.46
C VAL A 94 -6.71 -10.32 -12.32
N GLN A 95 -7.45 -10.85 -11.33
CA GLN A 95 -8.80 -10.42 -11.01
C GLN A 95 -8.85 -8.97 -10.49
N GLU A 96 -7.93 -8.59 -9.60
CA GLU A 96 -7.84 -7.22 -9.08
C GLU A 96 -7.41 -6.24 -10.17
N LEU A 97 -6.48 -6.65 -11.04
CA LEU A 97 -6.07 -5.85 -12.19
C LEU A 97 -7.22 -5.63 -13.18
N ALA A 98 -8.04 -6.67 -13.42
CA ALA A 98 -9.23 -6.57 -14.24
C ALA A 98 -10.26 -5.62 -13.63
N LYS A 99 -10.52 -5.74 -12.32
CA LYS A 99 -11.41 -4.84 -11.58
C LYS A 99 -10.93 -3.38 -11.67
N TYR A 100 -9.65 -3.13 -11.38
CA TYR A 100 -9.08 -1.78 -11.46
C TYR A 100 -9.15 -1.20 -12.88
N SER A 101 -8.89 -2.02 -13.89
CA SER A 101 -8.99 -1.59 -15.30
C SER A 101 -10.42 -1.24 -15.67
N TYR A 102 -11.40 -2.03 -15.21
CA TYR A 102 -12.81 -1.77 -15.40
C TYR A 102 -13.26 -0.47 -14.72
N GLU A 103 -12.93 -0.27 -13.44
CA GLU A 103 -13.27 0.94 -12.70
C GLU A 103 -12.68 2.20 -13.34
N LYS A 104 -11.45 2.10 -13.86
CA LYS A 104 -10.79 3.18 -14.60
C LYS A 104 -11.52 3.53 -15.90
N ASP A 105 -12.02 2.55 -16.63
CA ASP A 105 -12.77 2.79 -17.86
C ASP A 105 -14.18 3.31 -17.55
N LEU A 106 -14.79 2.87 -16.44
CA LEU A 106 -16.07 3.39 -15.95
C LEU A 106 -15.95 4.87 -15.55
N SER A 107 -14.89 5.27 -14.85
CA SER A 107 -14.69 6.68 -14.45
C SER A 107 -14.44 7.61 -15.64
N ARG A 108 -13.97 7.08 -16.78
CA ARG A 108 -13.80 7.83 -18.03
C ARG A 108 -15.11 8.01 -18.77
N SER A 109 -16.04 7.07 -18.60
CA SER A 109 -17.38 7.16 -19.17
C SER A 109 -18.20 8.20 -18.39
N LYS A 110 -18.42 9.37 -18.97
CA LYS A 110 -19.40 10.32 -18.42
C LYS A 110 -20.77 9.65 -18.47
N GLN A 111 -21.42 9.51 -17.32
CA GLN A 111 -22.79 9.00 -17.23
C GLN A 111 -23.74 9.90 -18.03
N ASN A 112 -23.99 9.52 -19.28
CA ASN A 112 -25.13 10.04 -20.01
C ASN A 112 -26.35 9.26 -19.54
N ASN A 113 -27.04 9.78 -18.52
CA ASN A 113 -28.28 9.24 -17.96
C ASN A 113 -29.48 9.47 -18.91
N GLY A 114 -29.33 9.07 -20.18
CA GLY A 114 -30.43 9.04 -21.12
C GLY A 114 -31.17 7.73 -20.95
N ASN A 115 -32.39 7.79 -20.40
CA ASN A 115 -33.32 6.65 -20.37
C ASN A 115 -33.59 6.18 -21.81
N ARG A 116 -32.83 5.19 -22.26
CA ARG A 116 -32.99 4.63 -23.60
C ARG A 116 -33.28 3.14 -23.48
N VAL A 117 -34.51 2.78 -23.81
CA VAL A 117 -34.96 1.39 -23.82
C VAL A 117 -34.33 0.69 -25.00
N VAL A 118 -33.35 -0.18 -24.74
CA VAL A 118 -32.75 -1.05 -25.74
C VAL A 118 -33.79 -2.09 -26.13
N LYS A 119 -34.22 -2.09 -27.40
CA LYS A 119 -35.13 -3.11 -27.93
C LYS A 119 -34.31 -4.34 -28.31
N ILE A 120 -34.48 -5.41 -27.53
CA ILE A 120 -33.89 -6.72 -27.80
C ILE A 120 -34.95 -7.55 -28.52
N SER A 121 -34.61 -8.10 -29.69
CA SER A 121 -35.48 -9.01 -30.43
C SER A 121 -34.76 -10.33 -30.70
N THR A 122 -35.44 -11.44 -30.49
CA THR A 122 -34.94 -12.78 -30.81
C THR A 122 -35.49 -13.24 -32.15
N ASP A 123 -34.61 -13.63 -33.07
CA ASP A 123 -35.02 -14.21 -34.34
C ASP A 123 -35.37 -15.70 -34.14
N ALA A 124 -36.64 -16.04 -34.31
CA ALA A 124 -37.18 -17.38 -34.03
C ALA A 124 -36.65 -18.48 -34.97
N LYS A 125 -36.10 -18.12 -36.14
CA LYS A 125 -35.52 -19.10 -37.07
C LYS A 125 -34.05 -19.42 -36.78
N THR A 126 -33.31 -18.45 -36.27
CA THR A 126 -31.85 -18.56 -36.08
C THR A 126 -31.43 -18.63 -34.62
N ASN A 127 -32.37 -18.44 -33.69
CA ASN A 127 -32.13 -18.25 -32.25
C ASN A 127 -31.08 -17.17 -31.95
N ARG A 128 -30.89 -16.20 -32.86
CA ARG A 128 -29.95 -15.10 -32.68
C ARG A 128 -30.62 -13.94 -31.96
N LEU A 129 -29.94 -13.43 -30.95
CA LEU A 129 -30.31 -12.22 -30.24
C LEU A 129 -29.87 -11.00 -31.07
N GLN A 130 -30.82 -10.20 -31.54
CA GLN A 130 -30.53 -8.93 -32.20
C GLN A 130 -30.75 -7.79 -31.21
N VAL A 131 -29.67 -7.04 -30.95
CA VAL A 131 -29.68 -5.84 -30.10
C VAL A 131 -29.45 -4.65 -31.02
N LYS A 132 -30.43 -3.75 -31.11
CA LYS A 132 -30.29 -2.49 -31.87
C LYS A 132 -29.85 -1.37 -30.92
N ASP A 133 -28.56 -1.08 -30.95
CA ASP A 133 -27.96 0.02 -30.20
C ASP A 133 -27.77 1.29 -31.05
N ASP A 134 -27.45 2.41 -30.41
CA ASP A 134 -27.13 3.66 -31.09
C ASP A 134 -25.75 3.59 -31.77
N GLU A 135 -25.73 3.68 -33.09
CA GLU A 135 -24.51 3.71 -33.91
C GLU A 135 -23.51 4.78 -33.45
N LYS A 136 -23.98 5.93 -32.93
CA LYS A 136 -23.10 6.99 -32.42
C LYS A 136 -22.31 6.53 -31.20
N LEU A 137 -22.93 5.74 -30.32
CA LEU A 137 -22.28 5.19 -29.13
C LEU A 137 -21.30 4.09 -29.50
N VAL A 138 -21.66 3.23 -30.46
CA VAL A 138 -20.77 2.18 -30.99
C VAL A 138 -19.53 2.81 -31.64
N ASN A 139 -19.71 3.85 -32.45
CA ASN A 139 -18.59 4.57 -33.07
C ASN A 139 -17.73 5.29 -32.03
N LYS A 140 -18.32 5.86 -30.98
CA LYS A 140 -17.58 6.45 -29.86
C LYS A 140 -16.72 5.41 -29.15
N LEU A 141 -17.28 4.24 -28.84
CA LEU A 141 -16.54 3.13 -28.23
C LEU A 141 -15.36 2.70 -29.11
N ALA A 142 -15.58 2.53 -30.41
CA ALA A 142 -14.51 2.18 -31.34
C ALA A 142 -13.39 3.24 -31.37
N ASN A 143 -13.74 4.52 -31.33
CA ASN A 143 -12.77 5.62 -31.28
C ASN A 143 -12.00 5.65 -29.95
N ASP A 144 -12.67 5.43 -28.83
CA ASP A 144 -12.04 5.36 -27.50
C ASP A 144 -11.06 4.18 -27.42
N LEU A 145 -11.39 3.02 -27.99
CA LEU A 145 -10.49 1.86 -28.08
C LEU A 145 -9.26 2.16 -28.95
N LYS A 146 -9.44 2.81 -30.11
CA LYS A 146 -8.32 3.23 -30.96
C LYS A 146 -7.40 4.22 -30.25
N LYS A 147 -7.99 5.18 -29.53
CA LYS A 147 -7.24 6.19 -28.78
C LYS A 147 -6.42 5.56 -27.66
N THR A 148 -7.03 4.70 -26.83
CA THR A 148 -6.33 4.01 -25.74
C THR A 148 -5.22 3.11 -26.25
N THR A 149 -5.44 2.41 -27.37
CA THR A 149 -4.41 1.59 -28.03
C THR A 149 -3.23 2.44 -28.48
N ARG A 150 -3.50 3.58 -29.13
CA ARG A 150 -2.47 4.52 -29.57
C ARG A 150 -1.69 5.12 -28.40
N GLU A 151 -2.36 5.50 -27.31
CA GLU A 151 -1.72 6.00 -26.09
C GLU A 151 -0.77 4.95 -25.49
N ARG A 152 -1.21 3.70 -25.37
CA ARG A 152 -0.37 2.58 -24.87
C ARG A 152 0.84 2.36 -25.76
N PHE A 153 0.65 2.40 -27.08
CA PHE A 153 1.73 2.26 -28.05
C PHE A 153 2.79 3.38 -27.91
N LEU A 154 2.35 4.65 -27.85
CA LEU A 154 3.26 5.79 -27.73
C LEU A 154 4.01 5.79 -26.39
N ALA A 155 3.32 5.45 -25.29
CA ALA A 155 3.97 5.29 -23.99
C ALA A 155 5.04 4.19 -24.04
N ARG A 156 4.72 3.03 -24.62
CA ARG A 156 5.68 1.93 -24.77
C ARG A 156 6.86 2.31 -25.67
N LYS A 157 6.61 3.00 -26.78
CA LYS A 157 7.66 3.49 -27.67
C LYS A 157 8.63 4.43 -26.94
N LYS A 158 8.09 5.38 -26.18
CA LYS A 158 8.90 6.30 -25.36
C LYS A 158 9.74 5.56 -24.30
N ASP A 159 9.18 4.52 -23.70
CA ASP A 159 9.91 3.70 -22.73
C ASP A 159 11.01 2.88 -23.38
N MET A 160 10.79 2.38 -24.61
CA MET A 160 11.83 1.71 -25.40
C MET A 160 12.96 2.67 -25.75
N GLU A 161 12.65 3.87 -26.26
CA GLU A 161 13.67 4.89 -26.58
C GLU A 161 14.49 5.28 -25.34
N LYS A 162 13.85 5.39 -24.17
CA LYS A 162 14.55 5.64 -22.90
C LYS A 162 15.41 4.46 -22.44
N ALA A 163 14.94 3.23 -22.65
CA ALA A 163 15.73 2.04 -22.36
C ALA A 163 16.94 1.95 -23.31
N ASP A 164 16.76 2.39 -24.56
CA ASP A 164 17.83 2.43 -25.54
C ASP A 164 18.90 3.47 -25.20
N ALA A 165 18.49 4.64 -24.70
CA ALA A 165 19.41 5.68 -24.24
C ALA A 165 20.14 5.34 -22.94
N ARG A 166 19.69 4.32 -22.18
CA ARG A 166 20.39 3.88 -20.96
C ARG A 166 21.60 3.03 -21.32
N ALA A 167 22.77 3.50 -20.91
CA ALA A 167 23.99 2.72 -20.97
C ALA A 167 23.84 1.45 -20.12
N THR A 168 24.07 0.29 -20.74
CA THR A 168 24.11 -1.00 -20.05
C THR A 168 25.55 -1.25 -19.59
N PRO A 169 25.81 -1.54 -18.30
CA PRO A 169 27.15 -1.86 -17.83
C PRO A 169 27.65 -3.12 -18.55
N GLY A 170 28.84 -3.06 -19.15
CA GLY A 170 29.47 -4.22 -19.82
C GLY A 170 29.30 -4.29 -21.34
N GLY A 171 28.64 -3.31 -21.97
CA GLY A 171 28.42 -3.30 -23.42
C GLY A 171 27.44 -4.40 -23.88
N TYR A 172 26.98 -4.31 -25.13
CA TYR A 172 26.07 -5.31 -25.70
C TYR A 172 26.34 -5.50 -27.18
N ILE A 173 26.25 -6.74 -27.65
CA ILE A 173 26.49 -7.13 -29.05
C ILE A 173 25.25 -6.85 -29.92
N ASN A 174 24.06 -7.06 -29.37
CA ASN A 174 22.79 -6.81 -30.03
C ASN A 174 21.71 -6.33 -29.04
N GLU A 175 20.59 -5.86 -29.56
CA GLU A 175 19.50 -5.28 -28.77
C GLU A 175 18.82 -6.30 -27.83
N LYS A 176 18.76 -7.57 -28.22
CA LYS A 176 18.24 -8.63 -27.34
C LYS A 176 19.15 -8.87 -26.13
N ASN A 177 20.46 -8.84 -26.34
CA ASN A 177 21.46 -8.99 -25.30
C ASN A 177 21.41 -7.81 -24.32
N LYS A 178 21.20 -6.58 -24.84
CA LYS A 178 20.93 -5.40 -24.01
C LYS A 178 19.74 -5.58 -23.08
N GLN A 179 18.60 -6.03 -23.63
CA GLN A 179 17.38 -6.26 -22.84
C GLN A 179 17.55 -7.37 -21.80
N PHE A 180 18.34 -8.40 -22.14
CA PHE A 180 18.69 -9.47 -21.20
C PHE A 180 19.55 -8.96 -20.05
N ASN A 181 20.61 -8.19 -20.33
CA ASN A 181 21.48 -7.61 -19.31
C ASN A 181 20.70 -6.65 -18.38
N LEU A 182 19.80 -5.82 -18.93
CA LEU A 182 18.90 -4.98 -18.14
C LEU A 182 17.96 -5.79 -17.23
N LYS A 183 17.54 -6.99 -17.66
CA LYS A 183 16.73 -7.90 -16.84
C LYS A 183 17.56 -8.47 -15.68
N LEU A 184 18.80 -8.87 -15.94
CA LEU A 184 19.73 -9.35 -14.91
C LEU A 184 20.01 -8.26 -13.87
N ASP A 185 20.31 -7.03 -14.32
CA ASP A 185 20.52 -5.88 -13.43
C ASP A 185 19.33 -5.65 -12.50
N ARG A 186 18.10 -5.82 -13.00
CA ARG A 186 16.90 -5.67 -12.20
C ARG A 186 16.79 -6.75 -11.12
N GLN A 187 17.10 -7.99 -11.47
CA GLN A 187 17.04 -9.11 -10.52
C GLN A 187 18.14 -9.01 -9.46
N MET A 188 19.37 -8.68 -9.84
CA MET A 188 20.50 -8.52 -8.91
C MET A 188 20.22 -7.40 -7.89
N LYS A 189 19.66 -6.26 -8.34
CA LYS A 189 19.23 -5.16 -7.43
C LYS A 189 18.06 -5.51 -6.53
N GLU A 190 17.26 -6.51 -6.91
CA GLU A 190 16.13 -6.98 -6.11
C GLU A 190 16.58 -7.98 -5.04
N THR A 191 17.63 -8.75 -5.31
CA THR A 191 18.24 -9.68 -4.33
C THR A 191 19.18 -9.00 -3.33
N GLU A 192 19.74 -7.83 -3.67
CA GLU A 192 20.60 -7.04 -2.77
C GLU A 192 19.80 -6.15 -1.79
N ARG A 193 18.46 -6.12 -1.89
CA ARG A 193 17.57 -5.31 -1.05
C ARG A 193 16.85 -6.14 0.00
#